data_AF-A0A327M0G1-F1
#
_entry.id   AF-A0A327M0G1-F1
#
_cell.length_a   1.000
_cell.length_b   1.000
_cell.length_c   1.000
_cell.angle_alpha   90.00
_cell.angle_beta   90.00
_cell.angle_gamma   90.00
#
_symmetry.space_group_name_H-M   'P 1'
#
loop_
_entity.id
_entity.type
_entity.pdbx_description
1 polymer ?
#
loop_
_entity_poly.entity_id
_entity_poly.type
_entity_poly.pdbx_seq_one_letter_code
_entity_poly.pdbx_strand_id
1 'polypeptide(L)'
;MASVSIAHAAQARLAALRHVTVLDHPAPRDPDLVALVFAGIRVAELRRAPAGHAARVHLRLGEWLDLVEDTDEDVACAAIALFLDRVAAVPAAYTAAGDEAERAAAAQVRAACALPMTLAA
;
A
#
# COMPACT_ATOMS: atom_id res chain seq x y z
N MET A 1 -17.25 6.72 -16.33
CA MET A 1 -16.07 5.89 -16.02
C MET A 1 -16.55 4.73 -15.17
N ALA A 2 -16.39 3.49 -15.63
CA ALA A 2 -16.78 2.31 -14.87
C ALA A 2 -15.59 1.91 -13.97
N SER A 3 -15.68 2.17 -12.68
CA SER A 3 -14.78 1.58 -11.68
C SER A 3 -15.20 0.13 -11.49
N VAL A 4 -14.34 -0.80 -11.91
CA VAL A 4 -14.52 -2.22 -11.65
C VAL A 4 -13.81 -2.51 -10.34
N SER A 5 -14.61 -2.74 -9.30
CA SER A 5 -14.21 -3.14 -7.95
C SER A 5 -13.06 -4.14 -7.97
N ILE A 6 -12.05 -3.89 -7.13
CA ILE A 6 -11.08 -4.89 -6.65
C ILE A 6 -11.86 -6.16 -6.30
N ALA A 7 -11.33 -7.35 -6.60
CA ALA A 7 -12.04 -8.58 -6.30
C ALA A 7 -12.37 -8.62 -4.80
N HIS A 8 -13.64 -8.85 -4.47
CA HIS A 8 -14.19 -8.77 -3.10
C HIS A 8 -13.35 -9.53 -2.05
N ALA A 9 -12.67 -10.60 -2.46
CA ALA A 9 -11.80 -11.42 -1.61
C ALA A 9 -10.47 -10.73 -1.24
N ALA A 10 -9.86 -9.95 -2.13
CA ALA A 10 -8.66 -9.15 -1.86
C ALA A 10 -8.98 -8.02 -0.87
N GLN A 11 -10.08 -7.31 -1.13
CA GLN A 11 -10.55 -6.23 -0.28
C GLN A 11 -10.95 -6.74 1.12
N ALA A 12 -11.63 -7.89 1.22
CA ALA A 12 -11.97 -8.50 2.51
C ALA A 12 -10.74 -8.93 3.33
N ARG A 13 -9.70 -9.45 2.67
CA ARG A 13 -8.43 -9.81 3.32
C ARG A 13 -7.71 -8.58 3.87
N LEU A 14 -7.66 -7.49 3.11
CA LEU A 14 -7.03 -6.24 3.54
C LEU A 14 -7.84 -5.52 4.62
N ALA A 15 -9.17 -5.52 4.53
CA ALA A 15 -10.06 -4.93 5.53
C ALA A 15 -10.02 -5.67 6.88
N ALA A 16 -9.56 -6.92 6.91
CA ALA A 16 -9.36 -7.68 8.15
C ALA A 16 -8.11 -7.23 8.94
N LEU A 17 -7.22 -6.44 8.34
CA LEU A 17 -6.04 -5.89 9.00
C LEU A 17 -6.42 -4.66 9.83
N ARG A 18 -5.97 -4.60 11.10
CA ARG A 18 -6.25 -3.46 11.98
C ARG A 18 -5.62 -2.18 11.42
N HIS A 19 -6.37 -1.08 11.48
CA HIS A 19 -5.94 0.26 11.04
C HIS A 19 -5.70 0.42 9.52
N VAL A 20 -6.35 -0.42 8.71
CA VAL A 20 -6.29 -0.34 7.24
C VAL A 20 -7.62 0.11 6.69
N THR A 21 -7.60 1.18 5.88
CA THR A 21 -8.73 1.61 5.06
C THR A 21 -8.34 1.44 3.59
N VAL A 22 -9.09 0.61 2.86
CA VAL A 22 -8.91 0.42 1.41
C VAL A 22 -9.84 1.39 0.69
N LEU A 23 -9.28 2.26 -0.12
CA LEU A 23 -10.03 3.25 -0.90
C LEU A 23 -9.92 2.92 -2.39
N ASP A 24 -11.04 3.07 -3.10
CA ASP A 24 -11.07 2.94 -4.56
C ASP A 24 -10.71 4.28 -5.20
N HIS A 25 -9.57 4.34 -5.90
CA HIS A 25 -9.08 5.53 -6.61
C HIS A 25 -9.01 6.83 -5.76
N PRO A 26 -8.23 6.84 -4.67
CA PRO A 26 -8.03 8.05 -3.88
C PRO A 26 -7.32 9.15 -4.70
N ALA A 27 -7.93 10.34 -4.81
CA ALA A 27 -7.26 11.46 -5.48
C ALA A 27 -6.02 11.88 -4.66
N PRO A 28 -4.83 12.05 -5.25
CA PRO A 28 -3.57 12.27 -4.51
C PRO A 28 -3.53 13.49 -3.57
N ARG A 29 -4.52 14.38 -3.63
CA ARG A 29 -4.67 15.58 -2.78
C ARG A 29 -6.06 15.68 -2.17
N ASP A 30 -6.76 14.57 -2.06
CA ASP A 30 -8.04 14.52 -1.39
C ASP A 30 -7.84 14.92 0.09
N PRO A 31 -8.49 15.99 0.57
CA PRO A 31 -8.36 16.43 1.95
C PRO A 31 -8.74 15.35 2.97
N ASP A 32 -9.62 14.40 2.59
CA ASP A 32 -10.02 13.29 3.46
C ASP A 32 -8.87 12.30 3.65
N LEU A 33 -8.06 12.05 2.62
CA LEU A 33 -6.85 11.22 2.73
C LEU A 33 -5.82 11.86 3.65
N VAL A 34 -5.60 13.16 3.48
CA VAL A 34 -4.69 13.92 4.31
C VAL A 34 -5.16 13.83 5.75
N ALA A 35 -6.45 14.05 6.02
CA ALA A 35 -7.02 13.93 7.36
C ALA A 35 -6.83 12.53 7.97
N LEU A 36 -7.05 11.45 7.20
CA LEU A 36 -6.83 10.07 7.66
C LEU A 36 -5.37 9.83 8.04
N VAL A 37 -4.44 10.27 7.20
CA VAL A 37 -3.00 10.08 7.44
C VAL A 37 -2.52 10.91 8.63
N PHE A 38 -3.00 12.14 8.79
CA PHE A 38 -2.76 12.95 9.99
C PHE A 38 -3.41 12.36 11.26
N ALA A 39 -4.51 11.61 11.12
CA ALA A 39 -5.12 10.83 12.19
C ALA A 39 -4.37 9.51 12.49
N GLY A 40 -3.26 9.24 11.79
CA GLY A 40 -2.44 8.06 12.00
C GLY A 40 -2.93 6.81 11.27
N ILE A 41 -3.85 6.95 10.32
CA ILE A 41 -4.37 5.86 9.50
C ILE A 41 -3.50 5.73 8.25
N ARG A 42 -3.00 4.53 7.99
CA ARG A 42 -2.21 4.25 6.79
C ARG A 42 -3.13 4.05 5.60
N VAL A 43 -2.88 4.80 4.54
CA VAL A 43 -3.63 4.72 3.29
C VAL A 43 -2.80 3.93 2.28
N ALA A 44 -3.42 2.89 1.72
CA ALA A 44 -2.89 2.12 0.62
C ALA A 44 -3.86 2.19 -0.57
N GLU A 45 -3.30 2.18 -1.78
CA GLU A 45 -4.05 2.08 -3.01
C GLU A 45 -3.63 0.81 -3.74
N LEU A 46 -4.64 0.04 -4.15
CA LEU A 46 -4.51 -1.05 -5.09
C LEU A 46 -5.25 -0.63 -6.36
N ARG A 47 -4.53 -0.50 -7.47
CA ARG A 47 -5.10 -0.06 -8.75
C ARG A 47 -4.79 -1.05 -9.86
N ARG A 48 -5.71 -1.15 -10.81
CA ARG A 48 -5.44 -1.86 -12.07
C ARG A 48 -4.55 -1.00 -12.96
N ALA A 49 -3.48 -1.59 -13.47
CA ALA A 49 -2.55 -1.02 -14.43
C ALA A 49 -2.74 -1.69 -15.81
N PRO A 50 -2.25 -1.10 -16.92
CA PRO A 50 -2.38 -1.70 -18.25
C PRO A 50 -1.83 -3.12 -18.36
N ALA A 51 -0.77 -3.45 -17.61
CA ALA A 51 -0.11 -4.75 -17.62
C ALA A 51 -0.39 -5.62 -16.38
N GLY A 52 -1.26 -5.20 -15.46
CA GLY A 52 -1.57 -5.96 -14.25
C GLY A 52 -2.20 -5.12 -13.14
N HIS A 53 -1.69 -5.27 -11.93
CA HIS A 53 -2.05 -4.48 -10.75
C HIS A 53 -0.82 -3.75 -10.22
N ALA A 54 -1.05 -2.59 -9.63
CA ALA A 54 -0.04 -1.81 -8.93
C ALA A 54 -0.54 -1.49 -7.52
N ALA A 55 0.37 -1.49 -6.55
CA ALA A 55 0.09 -1.09 -5.19
C ALA A 55 1.03 0.01 -4.75
N ARG A 56 0.48 1.01 -4.06
CA ARG A 56 1.24 2.13 -3.49
C ARG A 56 0.65 2.56 -2.15
N VAL A 57 1.45 3.26 -1.34
CA VAL A 57 1.05 3.75 -0.02
C VAL A 57 1.31 5.24 0.11
N HIS A 58 0.45 5.94 0.85
CA HIS A 58 0.53 7.38 1.01
C HIS A 58 1.26 7.73 2.32
N LEU A 59 2.34 8.49 2.21
CA LEU A 59 3.11 9.07 3.31
C LEU A 59 2.46 10.34 3.86
N ARG A 60 2.82 10.72 5.09
CA ARG A 60 2.20 11.83 5.84
C ARG A 60 2.22 13.20 5.16
N LEU A 61 3.11 13.42 4.20
CA LEU A 61 3.27 14.69 3.49
C LEU A 61 2.81 14.67 2.02
N GLY A 62 1.97 13.72 1.62
CA GLY A 62 1.43 13.66 0.26
C GLY A 62 2.30 12.91 -0.75
N GLU A 63 3.38 12.29 -0.29
CA GLU A 63 4.22 11.42 -1.09
C GLU A 63 3.55 10.05 -1.25
N TRP A 64 3.56 9.50 -2.46
CA TRP A 64 3.14 8.12 -2.73
C TRP A 64 4.36 7.25 -2.95
N LEU A 65 4.44 6.13 -2.24
CA LEU A 65 5.50 5.14 -2.37
C LEU A 65 4.97 3.92 -3.11
N ASP A 66 5.58 3.59 -4.25
CA ASP A 66 5.24 2.38 -5.00
C ASP A 66 5.79 1.13 -4.30
N LEU A 67 4.91 0.15 -4.07
CA LEU A 67 5.27 -1.15 -3.52
C LEU A 67 5.54 -2.16 -4.63
N VAL A 68 4.65 -2.21 -5.62
CA VAL A 68 4.75 -3.08 -6.80
C VAL A 68 4.01 -2.47 -7.99
N GLU A 69 4.44 -2.83 -9.20
CA GLU A 69 3.82 -2.48 -10.46
C GLU A 69 3.74 -3.72 -11.36
N ASP A 70 2.77 -3.75 -12.27
CA ASP A 70 2.59 -4.77 -13.31
C ASP A 70 2.65 -6.21 -12.77
N THR A 71 1.89 -6.47 -11.71
CA THR A 71 1.84 -7.78 -11.04
C THR A 71 0.42 -8.34 -10.89
N ASP A 72 0.30 -9.56 -10.38
CA ASP A 72 -0.98 -10.16 -10.06
C ASP A 72 -1.63 -9.47 -8.86
N GLU A 73 -2.97 -9.45 -8.82
CA GLU A 73 -3.74 -8.81 -7.75
C GLU A 73 -3.34 -9.35 -6.36
N ASP A 74 -3.10 -10.66 -6.25
CA ASP A 74 -2.68 -11.30 -5.01
C ASP A 74 -1.28 -10.85 -4.56
N VAL A 75 -0.34 -10.65 -5.50
CA VAL A 75 1.00 -10.12 -5.19
C VAL A 75 0.90 -8.67 -4.75
N ALA A 76 0.05 -7.87 -5.40
CA ALA A 76 -0.19 -6.49 -5.00
C ALA A 76 -0.83 -6.37 -3.61
N CYS A 77 -1.78 -7.26 -3.28
CA CYS A 77 -2.33 -7.36 -1.93
C CYS A 77 -1.27 -7.79 -0.90
N ALA A 78 -0.47 -8.80 -1.23
CA ALA A 78 0.61 -9.27 -0.37
C ALA A 78 1.66 -8.19 -0.11
N ALA A 79 1.98 -7.36 -1.11
CA ALA A 79 2.89 -6.24 -0.97
C ALA A 79 2.37 -5.20 0.05
N ILE A 80 1.07 -4.88 0.01
CA ILE A 80 0.43 -3.98 0.99
C ILE A 80 0.48 -4.60 2.40
N ALA A 81 0.10 -5.86 2.55
CA ALA A 81 0.14 -6.55 3.84
C ALA A 81 1.57 -6.61 4.42
N LEU A 82 2.55 -6.92 3.58
CA LEU A 82 3.96 -6.98 3.95
C LEU A 82 4.53 -5.61 4.33
N PHE A 83 4.11 -4.54 3.64
CA PHE A 83 4.43 -3.17 4.05
C PHE A 83 3.89 -2.89 5.44
N LEU A 84 2.60 -3.14 5.67
CA LEU A 84 1.92 -2.87 6.94
C LEU A 84 2.54 -3.60 8.13
N ASP A 85 2.95 -4.86 7.92
CA ASP A 85 3.67 -5.65 8.93
C ASP A 85 5.01 -5.00 9.30
N ARG A 86 5.80 -4.58 8.31
CA ARG A 86 7.09 -3.90 8.53
C ARG A 86 6.96 -2.58 9.27
N VAL A 87 5.87 -1.86 9.07
CA VAL A 87 5.65 -0.54 9.68
C VAL A 87 4.76 -0.60 10.91
N ALA A 88 4.35 -1.79 11.37
CA ALA A 88 3.47 -1.96 12.53
C ALA A 88 4.05 -1.33 13.81
N ALA A 89 5.38 -1.36 13.96
CA ALA A 89 6.09 -0.75 15.08
C ALA A 89 6.38 0.75 14.89
N VAL A 90 6.19 1.30 13.68
CA VAL A 90 6.40 2.73 13.43
C VAL A 90 5.22 3.51 14.01
N PRO A 91 5.45 4.44 14.96
CA PRO A 91 4.39 5.25 15.53
C PRO A 91 3.57 5.96 14.46
N ALA A 92 2.26 6.01 14.66
CA ALA A 92 1.36 6.67 13.72
C ALA A 92 1.58 8.20 13.69
N ALA A 93 2.02 8.78 14.82
CA ALA A 93 2.37 10.19 14.94
C ALA A 93 3.49 10.59 13.96
N TYR A 94 3.34 11.76 13.35
CA TYR A 94 4.34 12.28 12.42
C TYR A 94 5.70 12.48 13.09
N THR A 95 6.71 11.83 12.53
CA THR A 95 8.13 12.10 12.80
C THR A 95 8.92 11.87 11.52
N ALA A 96 9.97 12.66 11.29
CA ALA A 96 10.86 12.46 10.14
C ALA A 96 11.49 11.05 10.14
N ALA A 97 11.77 10.49 11.32
CA ALA A 97 12.27 9.13 11.48
C ALA A 97 11.22 8.06 11.10
N GLY A 98 9.95 8.31 11.38
CA GLY A 98 8.85 7.42 10.98
C GLY A 98 8.66 7.38 9.46
N ASP A 99 8.74 8.53 8.79
CA ASP A 99 8.66 8.58 7.33
C ASP A 99 9.85 7.88 6.67
N GLU A 100 11.06 8.03 7.23
CA GLU A 100 12.25 7.30 6.75
C GLU A 100 12.10 5.78 6.91
N ALA A 101 11.55 5.33 8.05
CA ALA A 101 11.25 3.92 8.27
C ALA A 101 10.21 3.38 7.27
N GLU A 102 9.17 4.16 6.97
CA GLU A 102 8.16 3.79 5.97
C GLU A 102 8.74 3.75 4.55
N ARG A 103 9.62 4.69 4.15
CA ARG A 103 10.35 4.62 2.88
C ARG A 103 11.23 3.38 2.79
N ALA A 104 11.98 3.07 3.85
CA ALA A 104 12.84 1.90 3.90
C ALA A 104 12.01 0.61 3.78
N ALA A 105 10.86 0.54 4.45
CA ALA A 105 9.94 -0.59 4.35
C ALA A 105 9.37 -0.76 2.93
N ALA A 106 8.95 0.34 2.29
CA ALA A 106 8.46 0.30 0.91
C ALA A 106 9.55 -0.18 -0.06
N ALA A 107 10.78 0.31 0.07
CA ALA A 107 11.91 -0.14 -0.73
C ALA A 107 12.20 -1.65 -0.54
N GLN A 108 12.12 -2.15 0.70
CA GLN A 108 12.28 -3.59 1.00
C GLN A 108 11.16 -4.44 0.38
N VAL A 109 9.90 -3.98 0.42
CA VAL A 109 8.77 -4.65 -0.24
C VAL A 109 9.02 -4.70 -1.75
N ARG A 110 9.35 -3.56 -2.36
CA ARG A 110 9.62 -3.49 -3.80
C ARG A 110 10.76 -4.42 -4.22
N ALA A 111 11.84 -4.45 -3.46
CA ALA A 111 12.96 -5.37 -3.70
C ALA A 111 12.53 -6.85 -3.58
N ALA A 112 11.74 -7.20 -2.56
CA ALA A 112 11.26 -8.57 -2.37
C ALA A 112 10.33 -9.03 -3.50
N CYS A 113 9.50 -8.12 -4.03
CA CYS A 113 8.57 -8.42 -5.12
C CYS A 113 9.21 -8.34 -6.51
N ALA A 114 10.33 -7.64 -6.67
CA ALA A 114 11.08 -7.55 -7.94
C ALA A 114 11.99 -8.76 -8.19
N LEU A 115 12.28 -9.56 -7.16
CA LEU A 115 13.01 -10.81 -7.34
C LEU A 115 12.12 -11.77 -8.14
N PRO A 116 12.61 -12.37 -9.24
CA PRO A 116 11.91 -13.50 -9.82
C PRO A 116 11.72 -14.51 -8.69
N MET A 117 10.50 -15.03 -8.53
CA MET A 117 10.25 -16.18 -7.65
C MET A 117 10.99 -17.39 -8.24
N THR A 118 12.31 -17.42 -8.10
CA THR A 118 13.12 -18.62 -8.21
C THR A 118 12.93 -19.35 -6.89
N LEU A 119 11.70 -19.79 -6.63
CA LEU A 119 11.46 -20.85 -5.66
C LEU A 119 11.90 -22.13 -6.36
N ALA A 120 12.96 -22.72 -5.81
CA ALA A 120 13.58 -23.95 -6.27
C ALA A 120 12.55 -25.05 -6.51
N ALA A 121 12.73 -25.77 -7.62
CA ALA A 121 12.07 -27.03 -7.95
C ALA A 121 12.50 -28.16 -7.01
#